data_AF-A0A6C0F7F3-F1
#
_entry.id   AF-A0A6C0F7F3-F1
#
_cell.length_a   1.000
_cell.length_b   1.000
_cell.length_c   1.000
_cell.angle_alpha   90.00
_cell.angle_beta   90.00
_cell.angle_gamma   90.00
#
_symmetry.space_group_name_H-M   'P 1'
#
loop_
_entity.id
_entity.type
_entity.pdbx_description
1 polymer ?
#
loop_
_entity_poly.entity_id
_entity_poly.type
_entity_poly.pdbx_seq_one_letter_code
_entity_poly.pdbx_strand_id
1 'polypeptide(L)'
;MLKYILLLTYICYGLSYYLTPVQLKYIHKILSHPDIEESKKNKVKKILVSKYSWWAIRQAQNFQKHYKINPSYVKCSEMNQAALYGLVRSMKNYNGSVSVTSFSRFHIKDELYRCFTNSHGFGRFKHYHVMVKKHKPTKDEKVEAYGYNHMYIEKTKFGYESSDKDRTNEEIIVEILEKMPPFDKRVFLLRYHLYPLKKKYSVKKIALLMGRSTTTIRTSLDKTMNYIKNQNNRL
;
A
#
# COMPACT_ATOMS: atom_id res chain seq x y z
N MET A 1 50.08 -22.45 17.28
CA MET A 1 49.08 -22.99 16.34
C MET A 1 47.71 -23.28 16.96
N LEU A 2 47.61 -24.03 18.07
CA LEU A 2 46.32 -24.42 18.67
C LEU A 2 45.38 -23.23 18.98
N LYS A 3 45.91 -22.13 19.52
CA LYS A 3 45.13 -20.90 19.81
C LYS A 3 44.52 -20.26 18.56
N TYR A 4 45.21 -20.30 17.42
CA TYR A 4 44.72 -19.76 16.15
C TYR A 4 43.63 -20.65 15.54
N ILE A 5 43.74 -21.97 15.69
CA ILE A 5 42.70 -22.93 15.27
C ILE A 5 41.43 -22.73 16.11
N LEU A 6 41.57 -22.52 17.43
CA LEU A 6 40.43 -22.23 18.31
C LEU A 6 39.78 -20.88 17.98
N LEU A 7 40.57 -19.84 17.67
CA LEU A 7 40.04 -18.55 17.26
C LEU A 7 39.30 -18.64 15.91
N LEU A 8 39.88 -19.34 14.93
CA LEU A 8 39.29 -19.54 13.60
C LEU A 8 37.97 -20.31 13.70
N THR A 9 37.91 -21.36 14.51
CA THR A 9 36.67 -22.10 14.74
C THR A 9 35.63 -21.24 15.44
N TYR A 10 36.00 -20.41 16.42
CA TYR A 10 35.08 -19.48 17.08
C TYR A 10 34.49 -18.44 16.11
N ILE A 11 35.32 -17.90 15.21
CA ILE A 11 34.91 -16.98 14.15
C ILE A 11 33.96 -17.70 13.17
N CYS A 12 34.29 -18.93 12.74
CA CYS A 12 33.41 -19.73 11.88
C CYS A 12 32.07 -20.07 12.55
N TYR A 13 32.04 -20.35 13.86
CA TYR A 13 30.81 -20.57 14.61
C TYR A 13 29.97 -19.29 14.72
N GLY A 14 30.60 -18.14 14.96
CA GLY A 14 29.95 -16.83 14.99
C GLY A 14 29.40 -16.39 13.63
N LEU A 15 30.04 -16.79 12.54
CA LEU A 15 29.62 -16.49 11.17
C LEU A 15 28.60 -17.51 10.60
N SER A 16 28.15 -18.49 11.39
CA SER A 16 27.16 -19.45 10.92
C SER A 16 25.81 -18.77 10.65
N TYR A 17 25.56 -18.49 9.38
CA TYR A 17 24.32 -17.90 8.88
C TYR A 17 23.09 -18.76 9.24
N TYR A 18 23.28 -20.08 9.36
CA TYR A 18 22.26 -21.04 9.72
C TYR A 18 22.41 -21.55 11.16
N LEU A 19 21.33 -22.11 11.71
CA LEU A 19 21.37 -22.79 13.01
C LEU A 19 22.20 -24.07 12.89
N THR A 20 23.00 -24.37 13.91
CA THR A 20 23.73 -25.64 13.95
C THR A 20 22.76 -26.80 14.15
N PRO A 21 23.10 -28.03 13.72
CA PRO A 21 22.26 -29.21 13.95
C PRO A 21 21.92 -29.42 15.43
N VAL A 22 22.86 -29.07 16.32
CA VAL A 22 22.67 -29.11 17.78
C VAL A 22 21.61 -28.11 18.23
N GLN A 23 21.68 -26.85 17.74
CA GLN A 23 20.67 -25.84 18.02
C GLN A 23 19.29 -26.26 17.50
N LEU A 24 19.22 -26.85 16.31
CA LEU A 24 17.97 -27.37 15.74
C LEU A 24 17.39 -28.50 16.61
N LYS A 25 18.23 -29.40 17.14
CA LYS A 25 17.79 -30.45 18.06
C LYS A 25 17.18 -29.88 19.35
N TYR A 26 17.78 -28.83 19.92
CA TYR A 26 17.21 -28.15 21.09
C TYR A 26 15.92 -27.42 20.75
N ILE A 27 15.86 -26.73 19.62
CA ILE A 27 14.66 -26.04 19.15
C ILE A 27 13.52 -27.03 18.92
N HIS A 28 13.80 -28.18 18.31
CA HIS A 28 12.82 -29.24 18.14
C HIS A 28 12.28 -29.70 19.48
N LYS A 29 13.16 -30.03 20.45
CA LYS A 29 12.74 -30.41 21.80
C LYS A 29 11.87 -29.35 22.47
N ILE A 30 12.20 -28.07 22.33
CA ILE A 30 11.42 -26.98 22.92
C ILE A 30 10.05 -26.83 22.26
N LEU A 31 9.99 -26.91 20.93
CA LEU A 31 8.75 -26.69 20.18
C LEU A 31 7.81 -27.90 20.23
N SER A 32 8.34 -29.13 20.34
CA SER A 32 7.55 -30.36 20.35
C SER A 32 7.02 -30.75 21.74
N HIS A 33 7.63 -30.27 22.82
CA HIS A 33 7.22 -30.66 24.17
C HIS A 33 5.82 -30.10 24.52
N PRO A 34 4.88 -30.94 24.99
CA PRO A 34 3.53 -30.49 25.33
C PRO A 34 3.53 -29.53 26.53
N ASP A 35 4.36 -29.81 27.55
CA ASP A 35 4.36 -29.05 28.82
C ASP A 35 5.07 -27.69 28.77
N ILE A 36 5.69 -27.35 27.62
CA ILE A 36 6.33 -26.05 27.47
C ILE A 36 5.27 -25.00 27.11
N GLU A 37 5.20 -23.98 27.95
CA GLU A 37 4.34 -22.81 27.78
C GLU A 37 4.46 -22.17 26.38
N GLU A 38 3.32 -21.83 25.76
CA GLU A 38 3.28 -21.26 24.40
C GLU A 38 4.04 -19.92 24.31
N SER A 39 4.12 -19.15 25.40
CA SER A 39 4.90 -17.90 25.43
C SER A 39 6.39 -18.16 25.18
N LYS A 40 6.96 -19.25 25.70
CA LYS A 40 8.35 -19.67 25.48
C LYS A 40 8.55 -20.19 24.06
N LYS A 41 7.59 -20.96 23.54
CA LYS A 41 7.60 -21.40 22.12
C LYS A 41 7.59 -20.21 21.17
N ASN A 42 6.78 -19.19 21.46
CA ASN A 42 6.72 -17.95 20.68
C ASN A 42 8.03 -17.16 20.72
N LYS A 43 8.74 -17.13 21.86
CA LYS A 43 10.09 -16.53 21.93
C LYS A 43 11.07 -17.24 20.99
N VAL A 44 11.08 -18.57 20.98
CA VAL A 44 11.93 -19.35 20.07
C VAL A 44 11.54 -19.09 18.60
N LYS A 45 10.24 -19.14 18.27
CA LYS A 45 9.72 -18.82 16.92
C LYS A 45 10.15 -17.42 16.48
N LYS A 46 10.12 -16.42 17.36
CA LYS A 46 10.57 -15.05 17.05
C LYS A 46 12.07 -14.98 16.72
N ILE A 47 12.90 -15.72 17.46
CA ILE A 47 14.34 -15.85 17.16
C ILE A 47 14.55 -16.50 15.79
N LEU A 48 13.78 -17.55 15.47
CA LEU A 48 13.81 -18.18 14.15
C LEU A 48 13.47 -17.18 13.04
N VAL A 49 12.38 -16.42 13.18
CA VAL A 49 12.00 -15.39 12.18
C VAL A 49 13.14 -14.40 11.97
N SER A 50 13.72 -13.88 13.05
CA SER A 50 14.83 -12.93 12.98
C SER A 50 16.02 -13.51 12.20
N LYS A 51 16.46 -14.73 12.54
CA LYS A 51 17.61 -15.38 11.90
C LYS A 51 17.37 -15.72 10.42
N TYR A 52 16.14 -16.09 10.05
CA TYR A 52 15.80 -16.49 8.68
C TYR A 52 15.21 -15.36 7.81
N SER A 53 15.12 -14.12 8.33
CA SER A 53 14.53 -12.98 7.60
C SER A 53 15.29 -12.67 6.30
N TRP A 54 16.62 -12.61 6.36
CA TRP A 54 17.44 -12.38 5.18
C TRP A 54 17.33 -13.50 4.14
N TRP A 55 17.20 -14.75 4.59
CA TRP A 55 16.97 -15.88 3.70
C TRP A 55 15.62 -15.73 2.98
N ALA A 56 14.56 -15.34 3.69
CA ALA A 56 13.24 -15.10 3.10
C ALA A 56 13.25 -13.94 2.09
N ILE A 57 13.93 -12.83 2.39
CA ILE A 57 14.14 -11.72 1.45
C ILE A 57 14.85 -12.21 0.18
N ARG A 58 15.88 -13.04 0.33
CA ARG A 58 16.58 -13.63 -0.82
C ARG A 58 15.64 -14.55 -1.65
N GLN A 59 14.68 -15.24 -1.03
CA GLN A 59 13.66 -15.98 -1.77
C GLN A 59 12.78 -15.06 -2.62
N ALA A 60 12.39 -13.90 -2.10
CA ALA A 60 11.63 -12.90 -2.87
C ALA A 60 12.41 -12.40 -4.09
N GLN A 61 13.68 -12.05 -3.91
CA GLN A 61 14.56 -11.61 -5.00
C GLN A 61 14.75 -12.69 -6.07
N ASN A 62 14.98 -13.94 -5.64
CA ASN A 62 15.08 -15.08 -6.55
C ASN A 62 13.78 -15.30 -7.32
N PHE A 63 12.63 -15.16 -6.67
CA PHE A 63 11.33 -15.26 -7.29
C PHE A 63 11.13 -14.17 -8.37
N GLN A 64 11.42 -12.91 -8.05
CA GLN A 64 11.35 -11.80 -9.00
C GLN A 64 12.27 -12.02 -10.21
N LYS A 65 13.51 -12.47 -9.98
CA LYS A 65 14.46 -12.78 -11.06
C LYS A 65 13.99 -13.93 -11.93
N HIS A 66 13.51 -15.01 -11.32
CA HIS A 66 13.05 -16.21 -12.03
C HIS A 66 11.86 -15.91 -12.96
N TYR A 67 10.89 -15.12 -12.48
CA TYR A 67 9.71 -14.73 -13.25
C TYR A 67 9.87 -13.43 -14.05
N LYS A 68 11.07 -12.83 -14.06
CA LYS A 68 11.36 -11.55 -14.74
C LYS A 68 10.33 -10.45 -14.40
N ILE A 69 9.95 -10.38 -13.12
CA ILE A 69 8.92 -9.43 -12.65
C ILE A 69 9.48 -8.02 -12.73
N ASN A 70 8.78 -7.13 -13.44
CA ASN A 70 9.16 -5.73 -13.52
C ASN A 70 8.92 -5.04 -12.15
N PRO A 71 9.89 -4.33 -11.57
CA PRO A 71 9.69 -3.55 -10.33
C PRO A 71 8.57 -2.51 -10.40
N SER A 72 8.18 -2.06 -11.60
CA SER A 72 7.01 -1.19 -11.79
C SER A 72 5.68 -1.91 -11.58
N TYR A 73 5.66 -3.24 -11.72
CA TYR A 73 4.48 -4.08 -11.54
C TYR A 73 4.26 -4.42 -10.06
N VAL A 74 5.31 -4.91 -9.39
CA VAL A 74 5.35 -5.06 -7.92
C VAL A 74 6.67 -4.56 -7.40
N LYS A 75 6.63 -3.66 -6.42
CA LYS A 75 7.83 -3.10 -5.82
C LYS A 75 8.60 -4.20 -5.08
N CYS A 76 9.94 -4.17 -5.14
CA CYS A 76 10.78 -5.13 -4.41
C CYS A 76 10.50 -5.13 -2.90
N SER A 77 10.16 -3.98 -2.32
CA SER A 77 9.78 -3.87 -0.90
C SER A 77 8.52 -4.68 -0.56
N GLU A 78 7.51 -4.68 -1.44
CA GLU A 78 6.27 -5.44 -1.24
C GLU A 78 6.53 -6.95 -1.33
N MET A 79 7.34 -7.38 -2.30
CA MET A 79 7.76 -8.78 -2.42
C MET A 79 8.57 -9.24 -1.20
N ASN A 80 9.47 -8.40 -0.68
CA ASN A 80 10.21 -8.69 0.54
C ASN A 80 9.28 -8.82 1.75
N GLN A 81 8.31 -7.92 1.90
CA GLN A 81 7.31 -7.97 2.96
C GLN A 81 6.44 -9.23 2.85
N ALA A 82 6.02 -9.61 1.65
CA ALA A 82 5.24 -10.83 1.41
C ALA A 82 6.03 -12.09 1.81
N ALA A 83 7.32 -12.16 1.47
CA ALA A 83 8.16 -13.28 1.89
C ALA A 83 8.36 -13.33 3.41
N LEU A 84 8.59 -12.18 4.07
CA LEU A 84 8.67 -12.12 5.53
C LEU A 84 7.35 -12.51 6.19
N TYR A 85 6.22 -12.08 5.63
CA TYR A 85 4.89 -12.45 6.09
C TYR A 85 4.67 -13.96 5.96
N GLY A 86 5.05 -14.57 4.84
CA GLY A 86 5.02 -16.03 4.64
C GLY A 86 5.86 -16.80 5.65
N LEU A 87 7.05 -16.27 6.01
CA LEU A 87 7.89 -16.84 7.07
C LEU A 87 7.22 -16.74 8.45
N VAL A 88 6.67 -15.59 8.82
CA VAL A 88 5.94 -15.43 10.10
C VAL A 88 4.72 -16.36 10.14
N ARG A 89 4.00 -16.47 9.02
CA ARG A 89 2.81 -17.31 8.88
C ARG A 89 3.15 -18.79 9.04
N SER A 90 4.26 -19.27 8.48
CA SER A 90 4.70 -20.66 8.66
C SER A 90 5.03 -20.96 10.13
N MET A 91 5.66 -20.01 10.84
CA MET A 91 6.07 -20.22 12.23
C MET A 91 4.90 -20.45 13.20
N LYS A 92 3.67 -20.07 12.84
CA LYS A 92 2.48 -20.37 13.68
C LYS A 92 2.30 -21.87 13.91
N ASN A 93 2.49 -22.67 12.87
CA ASN A 93 2.24 -24.11 12.87
C ASN A 93 3.54 -24.94 12.88
N TYR A 94 4.70 -24.29 13.02
CA TYR A 94 5.99 -24.96 13.00
C TYR A 94 6.30 -25.63 14.34
N ASN A 95 6.59 -26.93 14.32
CA ASN A 95 6.88 -27.77 15.49
C ASN A 95 8.35 -28.22 15.58
N GLY A 96 9.21 -27.75 14.67
CA GLY A 96 10.64 -28.09 14.68
C GLY A 96 11.02 -29.46 14.14
N SER A 97 10.08 -30.27 13.60
CA SER A 97 10.39 -31.62 13.10
C SER A 97 11.26 -31.63 11.84
N VAL A 98 11.15 -30.57 11.04
CA VAL A 98 11.87 -30.39 9.77
C VAL A 98 12.63 -29.07 9.80
N SER A 99 13.58 -28.87 8.88
CA SER A 99 14.30 -27.60 8.80
C SER A 99 13.34 -26.43 8.54
N VAL A 100 13.65 -25.26 9.14
CA VAL A 100 12.86 -24.03 8.97
C VAL A 100 12.73 -23.65 7.49
N THR A 101 13.80 -23.84 6.72
CA THR A 101 13.83 -23.49 5.30
C THR A 101 12.93 -24.39 4.48
N SER A 102 13.01 -25.71 4.68
CA SER A 102 12.16 -26.68 3.98
C SER A 102 10.68 -26.45 4.28
N PHE A 103 10.34 -26.24 5.56
CA PHE A 103 8.96 -26.00 5.98
C PHE A 103 8.41 -24.68 5.43
N SER A 104 9.17 -23.60 5.60
CA SER A 104 8.70 -22.25 5.28
C SER A 104 8.67 -21.96 3.77
N ARG A 105 9.42 -22.73 2.96
CA ARG A 105 9.50 -22.52 1.51
C ARG A 105 8.12 -22.51 0.85
N PHE A 106 7.21 -23.40 1.25
CA PHE A 106 5.86 -23.48 0.69
C PHE A 106 5.02 -22.24 1.02
N HIS A 107 5.04 -21.83 2.29
CA HIS A 107 4.30 -20.65 2.75
C HIS A 107 4.83 -19.35 2.14
N ILE A 108 6.15 -19.19 2.06
CA ILE A 108 6.77 -18.04 1.41
C ILE A 108 6.39 -18.00 -0.07
N LYS A 109 6.45 -19.14 -0.76
CA LYS A 109 6.07 -19.23 -2.17
C LYS A 109 4.59 -18.85 -2.36
N ASP A 110 3.67 -19.40 -1.56
CA ASP A 110 2.23 -19.03 -1.59
C ASP A 110 2.03 -17.52 -1.43
N GLU A 111 2.65 -16.89 -0.43
CA GLU A 111 2.51 -15.44 -0.23
C GLU A 111 3.15 -14.60 -1.34
N LEU A 112 4.27 -15.04 -1.92
CA LEU A 112 4.87 -14.36 -3.08
C LEU A 112 3.97 -14.43 -4.31
N TYR A 113 3.31 -15.57 -4.56
CA TYR A 113 2.30 -15.66 -5.63
C TYR A 113 1.09 -14.79 -5.35
N ARG A 114 0.58 -14.78 -4.11
CA ARG A 114 -0.53 -13.89 -3.72
C ARG A 114 -0.16 -12.44 -3.91
N CYS A 115 1.02 -12.02 -3.44
CA CYS A 115 1.53 -10.68 -3.68
C CYS A 115 1.63 -10.38 -5.17
N PHE A 116 2.26 -11.25 -5.95
CA PHE A 116 2.36 -11.08 -7.40
C PHE A 116 0.99 -10.97 -8.09
N THR A 117 0.00 -11.73 -7.64
CA THR A 117 -1.31 -11.80 -8.31
C THR A 117 -2.31 -10.75 -7.84
N ASN A 118 -2.15 -10.26 -6.60
CA ASN A 118 -3.01 -9.25 -5.98
C ASN A 118 -2.43 -7.84 -6.11
N SER A 119 -1.11 -7.68 -6.07
CA SER A 119 -0.41 -6.41 -6.27
C SER A 119 -0.31 -6.11 -7.77
N HIS A 120 -1.42 -5.69 -8.36
CA HIS A 120 -1.36 -4.86 -9.56
C HIS A 120 -1.24 -3.41 -9.14
N GLY A 121 -0.53 -2.58 -9.93
CA GLY A 121 -0.04 -1.24 -9.57
C GLY A 121 -1.00 -0.22 -8.95
N PHE A 122 -2.30 -0.54 -8.80
CA PHE A 122 -3.30 0.23 -8.05
C PHE A 122 -4.43 -0.63 -7.43
N GLY A 123 -4.27 -1.95 -7.29
CA GLY A 123 -5.35 -2.86 -6.85
C GLY A 123 -6.54 -2.98 -7.83
N ARG A 124 -6.42 -2.40 -9.04
CA ARG A 124 -7.53 -2.22 -9.99
C ARG A 124 -7.99 -3.51 -10.68
N PHE A 125 -7.07 -4.44 -10.94
CA PHE A 125 -7.36 -5.68 -11.64
C PHE A 125 -6.57 -6.84 -11.04
N LYS A 126 -7.16 -8.04 -10.99
CA LYS A 126 -6.46 -9.28 -10.60
C LYS A 126 -5.56 -9.78 -11.73
N HIS A 127 -4.55 -10.60 -11.41
CA HIS A 127 -3.66 -11.29 -12.36
C HIS A 127 -4.37 -11.86 -13.59
N TYR A 128 -5.47 -12.57 -13.36
CA TYR A 128 -6.28 -13.15 -14.42
C TYR A 128 -6.76 -12.11 -15.45
N HIS A 129 -7.20 -10.93 -15.00
CA HIS A 129 -7.70 -9.89 -15.89
C HIS A 129 -6.59 -9.33 -16.80
N VAL A 130 -5.39 -9.13 -16.25
CA VAL A 130 -4.27 -8.55 -17.00
C VAL A 130 -3.57 -9.58 -17.88
N MET A 131 -3.33 -10.79 -17.36
CA MET A 131 -2.50 -11.79 -18.05
C MET A 131 -3.30 -12.74 -18.94
N VAL A 132 -4.50 -13.14 -18.51
CA VAL A 132 -5.37 -14.07 -19.26
C VAL A 132 -6.31 -13.29 -20.17
N LYS A 133 -7.07 -12.35 -19.62
CA LYS A 133 -8.00 -11.51 -20.41
C LYS A 133 -7.32 -10.39 -21.19
N LYS A 134 -6.00 -10.23 -21.06
CA LYS A 134 -5.19 -9.19 -21.73
C LYS A 134 -5.77 -7.78 -21.58
N HIS A 135 -6.44 -7.49 -20.45
CA HIS A 135 -6.87 -6.13 -20.15
C HIS A 135 -5.63 -5.26 -19.99
N LYS A 136 -5.37 -4.45 -21.01
CA LYS A 136 -4.39 -3.37 -20.93
C LYS A 136 -5.07 -2.23 -20.19
N PRO A 137 -4.47 -1.66 -19.13
CA PRO A 137 -4.95 -0.39 -18.62
C PRO A 137 -4.86 0.61 -19.78
N THR A 138 -6.01 1.08 -20.26
CA THR A 138 -6.09 2.16 -21.24
C THR A 138 -5.40 3.38 -20.64
N LYS A 139 -4.58 4.08 -21.43
CA LYS A 139 -3.80 5.25 -20.97
C LYS A 139 -4.68 6.31 -20.29
N ASP A 140 -5.97 6.30 -20.57
CA ASP A 140 -6.97 7.26 -20.12
C ASP A 140 -7.46 7.03 -18.68
N GLU A 141 -7.10 5.91 -18.04
CA GLU A 141 -7.45 5.65 -16.64
C GLU A 141 -6.18 5.67 -15.78
N LYS A 142 -5.65 6.85 -15.46
CA LYS A 142 -4.64 7.02 -14.41
C LYS A 142 -5.34 7.35 -13.09
N VAL A 143 -5.01 6.66 -12.01
CA VAL A 143 -5.38 7.12 -10.66
C VAL A 143 -4.16 7.85 -10.12
N GLU A 144 -4.26 9.15 -9.99
CA GLU A 144 -3.25 9.94 -9.29
C GLU A 144 -3.74 10.25 -7.88
N ALA A 145 -2.82 10.21 -6.92
CA ALA A 145 -3.11 10.66 -5.57
C ALA A 145 -3.16 12.20 -5.59
N TYR A 146 -4.34 12.77 -5.44
CA TYR A 146 -4.49 14.21 -5.32
C TYR A 146 -4.23 14.63 -3.86
N GLY A 147 -2.98 15.00 -3.57
CA GLY A 147 -2.58 15.60 -2.31
C GLY A 147 -2.46 14.66 -1.11
N TYR A 148 -1.96 15.21 0.00
CA TYR A 148 -1.43 14.46 1.14
C TYR A 148 -2.45 13.67 1.97
N ASN A 149 -3.77 13.76 1.76
CA ASN A 149 -4.72 13.10 2.68
C ASN A 149 -6.13 12.74 2.14
N HIS A 150 -6.41 12.79 0.83
CA HIS A 150 -7.74 12.42 0.33
C HIS A 150 -7.69 11.46 -0.87
N MET A 151 -8.07 10.20 -0.65
CA MET A 151 -8.42 9.26 -1.72
C MET A 151 -9.82 9.59 -2.22
N TYR A 152 -9.92 10.39 -3.28
CA TYR A 152 -11.13 10.46 -4.09
C TYR A 152 -10.92 9.60 -5.35
N ILE A 153 -11.77 8.60 -5.56
CA ILE A 153 -11.78 7.82 -6.81
C ILE A 153 -12.82 8.48 -7.71
N GLU A 154 -12.37 9.27 -8.68
CA GLU A 154 -13.23 9.73 -9.77
C GLU A 154 -12.71 9.16 -11.09
N LYS A 155 -13.63 8.64 -11.91
CA LYS A 155 -13.33 8.23 -13.29
C LYS A 155 -13.27 9.49 -14.15
N THR A 156 -12.15 10.20 -14.15
CA THR A 156 -11.92 11.32 -15.06
C THR A 156 -11.34 10.82 -16.39
N LYS A 157 -11.75 11.48 -17.48
CA LYS A 157 -11.46 11.13 -18.88
C LYS A 157 -10.32 11.95 -19.50
N PHE A 158 -9.53 12.66 -18.71
CA PHE A 158 -8.58 13.62 -19.25
C PHE A 158 -7.23 13.50 -18.56
N GLY A 159 -6.20 13.18 -19.35
CA GLY A 159 -4.83 13.48 -19.02
C GLY A 159 -4.40 14.67 -19.87
N TYR A 160 -3.82 15.69 -19.24
CA TYR A 160 -3.05 16.72 -19.92
C TYR A 160 -1.81 17.02 -19.09
N GLU A 161 -0.65 16.91 -19.73
CA GLU A 161 0.48 17.79 -19.44
C GLU A 161 0.13 19.14 -20.07
N SER A 162 0.19 20.23 -19.32
CA SER A 162 0.04 21.57 -19.90
C SER A 162 1.24 22.44 -19.54
N SER A 163 1.88 22.93 -20.59
CA SER A 163 2.55 24.22 -20.59
C SER A 163 1.56 25.32 -20.16
N ASP A 164 2.08 26.40 -19.57
CA ASP A 164 1.35 27.48 -18.90
C ASP A 164 0.27 28.23 -19.71
N LYS A 165 -0.02 27.83 -20.96
CA LYS A 165 -1.04 28.46 -21.83
C LYS A 165 -2.39 27.74 -21.87
N ASP A 166 -2.49 26.50 -21.39
CA ASP A 166 -3.72 25.70 -21.41
C ASP A 166 -4.26 25.44 -19.99
N ARG A 167 -4.49 26.51 -19.22
CA ARG A 167 -5.17 26.37 -17.92
C ARG A 167 -6.61 25.94 -18.18
N THR A 168 -6.96 24.72 -17.77
CA THR A 168 -8.34 24.26 -17.89
C THR A 168 -9.23 25.07 -16.94
N ASN A 169 -10.51 25.27 -17.30
CA ASN A 169 -11.52 25.89 -16.42
C ASN A 169 -11.57 25.26 -15.01
N GLU A 170 -11.10 24.02 -14.91
CA GLU A 170 -11.06 23.18 -13.72
C GLU A 170 -10.00 23.66 -12.72
N GLU A 171 -8.78 23.93 -13.19
CA GLU A 171 -7.70 24.48 -12.37
C GLU A 171 -8.08 25.85 -11.80
N ILE A 172 -8.76 26.66 -12.62
CA ILE A 172 -9.25 27.99 -12.22
C ILE A 172 -10.27 27.86 -11.09
N ILE A 173 -11.22 26.91 -11.18
CA ILE A 173 -12.22 26.69 -10.14
C ILE A 173 -11.58 26.18 -8.84
N VAL A 174 -10.60 25.26 -8.92
CA VAL A 174 -9.90 24.75 -7.74
C VAL A 174 -9.12 25.85 -7.04
N GLU A 175 -8.37 26.66 -7.79
CA GLU A 175 -7.64 27.80 -7.23
C GLU A 175 -8.59 28.82 -6.58
N ILE A 176 -9.72 29.10 -7.22
CA ILE A 176 -10.76 29.96 -6.67
C ILE A 176 -11.31 29.39 -5.35
N LEU A 177 -11.56 28.08 -5.27
CA LEU A 177 -12.05 27.42 -4.07
C LEU A 177 -11.03 27.37 -2.93
N GLU A 178 -9.73 27.40 -3.22
CA GLU A 178 -8.69 27.50 -2.19
C GLU A 178 -8.66 28.88 -1.53
N LYS A 179 -8.98 29.93 -2.28
CA LYS A 179 -9.03 31.31 -1.79
C LYS A 179 -10.34 31.66 -1.08
N MET A 180 -11.34 30.79 -1.12
CA MET A 180 -12.64 31.03 -0.49
C MET A 180 -12.64 30.80 1.02
N PRO A 181 -13.43 31.59 1.79
CA PRO A 181 -13.69 31.29 3.19
C PRO A 181 -14.24 29.87 3.38
N PRO A 182 -13.86 29.15 4.46
CA PRO A 182 -14.26 27.75 4.66
C PRO A 182 -15.77 27.52 4.62
N PHE A 183 -16.56 28.50 5.09
CA PHE A 183 -18.01 28.44 5.05
C PHE A 183 -18.55 28.43 3.62
N ASP A 184 -18.15 29.41 2.80
CA ASP A 184 -18.61 29.56 1.42
C ASP A 184 -18.14 28.41 0.53
N LYS A 185 -16.90 27.95 0.74
CA LYS A 185 -16.35 26.76 0.09
C LYS A 185 -17.22 25.53 0.36
N ARG A 186 -17.62 25.31 1.62
CA ARG A 186 -18.48 24.19 2.00
C ARG A 186 -19.87 24.32 1.40
N VAL A 187 -20.46 25.52 1.41
CA VAL A 187 -21.77 25.78 0.77
C VAL A 187 -21.71 25.46 -0.73
N PHE A 188 -20.66 25.89 -1.42
CA PHE A 188 -20.47 25.65 -2.85
C PHE A 188 -20.33 24.15 -3.16
N LEU A 189 -19.48 23.42 -2.43
CA LEU A 189 -19.28 21.98 -2.61
C LEU A 189 -20.52 21.13 -2.28
N LEU A 190 -21.41 21.64 -1.41
CA LEU A 190 -22.71 21.02 -1.17
C LEU A 190 -23.71 21.32 -2.29
N ARG A 191 -23.60 22.50 -2.91
CA ARG A 191 -24.51 22.93 -3.98
C ARG A 191 -24.15 22.32 -5.32
N TYR A 192 -22.87 22.17 -5.66
CA TYR A 192 -22.39 21.77 -6.98
C TYR A 192 -21.43 20.59 -6.90
N HIS A 193 -21.49 19.72 -7.89
CA HIS A 193 -20.39 18.81 -8.18
C HIS A 193 -19.20 19.60 -8.74
N LEU A 194 -17.97 19.27 -8.33
CA LEU A 194 -16.76 19.90 -8.88
C LEU A 194 -16.68 19.68 -10.40
N TYR A 195 -17.03 18.47 -10.84
CA TYR A 195 -17.23 18.11 -12.23
C TYR A 195 -18.64 17.50 -12.34
N PRO A 196 -19.59 17.96 -13.18
CA PRO A 196 -19.57 19.00 -14.22
C PRO A 196 -20.30 20.29 -13.80
N LEU A 197 -20.07 20.81 -12.59
CA LEU A 197 -20.83 21.93 -12.01
C LEU A 197 -22.36 21.75 -11.95
N LYS A 198 -22.82 20.49 -11.96
CA LYS A 198 -24.25 20.17 -11.79
C LYS A 198 -24.68 20.39 -10.35
N LYS A 199 -25.89 20.92 -10.16
CA LYS A 199 -26.49 21.15 -8.85
C LYS A 199 -26.78 19.81 -8.16
N LYS A 200 -26.20 19.59 -6.97
CA LYS A 200 -26.37 18.37 -6.15
C LYS A 200 -27.54 18.47 -5.18
N TYR A 201 -27.56 19.52 -4.36
CA TYR A 201 -28.58 19.72 -3.33
C TYR A 201 -29.31 21.04 -3.47
N SER A 202 -30.60 21.06 -3.11
CA SER A 202 -31.39 22.29 -3.03
C SER A 202 -30.89 23.18 -1.89
N VAL A 203 -31.09 24.50 -2.01
CA VAL A 203 -30.74 25.47 -0.96
C VAL A 203 -31.38 25.10 0.37
N LYS A 204 -32.64 24.63 0.36
CA LYS A 204 -33.36 24.16 1.56
C LYS A 204 -32.64 22.99 2.23
N LYS A 205 -32.15 22.02 1.45
CA LYS A 205 -31.42 20.86 1.96
C LYS A 205 -30.06 21.25 2.53
N ILE A 206 -29.35 22.18 1.89
CA ILE A 206 -28.06 22.69 2.38
C ILE A 206 -28.25 23.47 3.68
N ALA A 207 -29.26 24.34 3.75
CA ALA A 207 -29.63 25.09 4.94
C ALA A 207 -29.87 24.16 6.14
N LEU A 208 -30.62 23.06 5.92
CA LEU A 208 -30.83 22.02 6.91
C LEU A 208 -29.51 21.35 7.34
N LEU A 209 -28.67 20.91 6.38
CA LEU A 209 -27.40 20.23 6.66
C LEU A 209 -26.38 21.11 7.41
N MET A 210 -26.46 22.43 7.23
CA MET A 210 -25.54 23.37 7.84
C MET A 210 -26.12 24.06 9.08
N GLY A 211 -27.37 23.78 9.45
CA GLY A 211 -28.06 24.45 10.56
C GLY A 211 -28.17 25.96 10.36
N ARG A 212 -28.46 26.41 9.13
CA ARG A 212 -28.55 27.84 8.74
C ARG A 212 -29.86 28.13 8.02
N SER A 213 -30.22 29.41 7.89
CA SER A 213 -31.37 29.83 7.11
C SER A 213 -31.10 29.71 5.61
N THR A 214 -32.16 29.57 4.82
CA THR A 214 -32.04 29.53 3.35
C THR A 214 -31.52 30.83 2.76
N THR A 215 -31.77 31.97 3.42
CA THR A 215 -31.26 33.29 3.03
C THR A 215 -29.74 33.34 3.16
N THR A 216 -29.18 32.90 4.28
CA THR A 216 -27.71 32.83 4.48
C THR A 216 -27.02 31.97 3.42
N ILE A 217 -27.62 30.83 3.07
CA ILE A 217 -27.07 29.95 2.02
C ILE A 217 -27.14 30.62 0.63
N ARG A 218 -28.22 31.33 0.30
CA ARG A 218 -28.32 32.10 -0.96
C ARG A 218 -27.26 33.19 -1.03
N THR A 219 -27.15 34.01 0.01
CA THR A 219 -26.15 35.08 0.07
C THR A 219 -24.73 34.56 -0.09
N SER A 220 -24.40 33.42 0.52
CA SER A 220 -23.11 32.74 0.35
C SER A 220 -22.89 32.32 -1.10
N LEU A 221 -23.86 31.64 -1.72
CA LEU A 221 -23.77 31.23 -3.14
C LEU A 221 -23.65 32.41 -4.10
N ASP A 222 -24.37 33.50 -3.86
CA ASP A 222 -24.32 34.70 -4.69
C ASP A 222 -22.95 35.38 -4.59
N LYS A 223 -22.38 35.47 -3.38
CA LYS A 223 -21.00 35.94 -3.15
C LYS A 223 -19.99 35.07 -3.90
N THR A 224 -20.10 33.75 -3.76
CA THR A 224 -19.23 32.80 -4.45
C THR A 224 -19.33 32.94 -5.98
N MET A 225 -20.53 33.06 -6.52
CA MET A 225 -20.73 33.19 -7.97
C MET A 225 -20.22 34.52 -8.51
N ASN A 226 -20.39 35.62 -7.77
CA ASN A 226 -19.83 36.92 -8.13
C ASN A 226 -18.30 36.90 -8.09
N TYR A 227 -17.71 36.23 -7.10
CA TYR A 227 -16.26 36.06 -7.04
C TYR A 227 -15.72 35.30 -8.25
N ILE A 228 -16.37 34.18 -8.62
CA ILE A 228 -15.99 33.40 -9.81
C ILE A 228 -16.09 34.26 -11.09
N LYS A 229 -17.18 35.01 -11.28
CA LYS A 229 -17.35 35.90 -12.44
C LYS A 229 -16.27 36.98 -12.52
N ASN A 230 -15.90 37.59 -11.39
CA ASN A 230 -14.89 38.63 -11.35
C ASN A 230 -13.48 38.13 -11.66
N GLN A 231 -13.18 36.86 -11.35
CA GLN A 231 -11.90 36.24 -11.71
C GLN A 231 -11.86 35.82 -13.18
N ASN A 232 -12.97 35.34 -13.74
CA ASN A 232 -13.06 35.00 -15.17
C ASN A 232 -12.92 36.23 -16.10
N ASN A 233 -13.28 37.44 -15.65
CA ASN A 233 -13.07 38.67 -16.43
C ASN A 233 -11.64 39.23 -16.36
N ARG A 234 -10.74 38.61 -15.57
CA ARG A 234 -9.33 39.00 -15.43
C ARG A 234 -8.38 38.03 -16.15
N LEU A 235 -8.91 36.96 -16.72
CA LEU A 235 -8.24 36.01 -17.61
C LEU A 235 -8.60 36.36 -19.06
#